data_AF-A0A2D9Z7N2-F1
#
_entry.id   AF-A0A2D9Z7N2-F1
#
_cell.length_a   1.000
_cell.length_b   1.000
_cell.length_c   1.000
_cell.angle_alpha   90.00
_cell.angle_beta   90.00
_cell.angle_gamma   90.00
#
_symmetry.space_group_name_H-M   'P 1'
#
loop_
_entity.id
_entity.type
_entity.pdbx_description
1 polymer ?
#
loop_
_entity_poly.entity_id
_entity_poly.type
_entity_poly.pdbx_seq_one_letter_code
_entity_poly.pdbx_strand_id
1 'polypeptide(L)'
;MNSSELFEMLLANSVCRTELKKNRDDFTRKHRLEQDAISFLNQLDLEELETQATALINKRYSETLSHIPNTARANGDLKQEFAQFAVDYWPNGHKRHRLDAIQFLCHLKRKKLVVDMFEFYWNQFQLKQKSISVKLYRAINGKRRILLMRRKGSLCRYYWRNLPL
;
A
#
# COMPACT_ATOMS: atom_id res chain seq x y z
N MET A 1 25.29 5.95 -3.44
CA MET A 1 23.95 5.62 -3.97
C MET A 1 24.01 5.81 -5.46
N ASN A 2 23.76 4.74 -6.22
CA ASN A 2 23.85 4.79 -7.68
C ASN A 2 22.60 5.43 -8.29
N SER A 3 22.65 5.72 -9.61
CA SER A 3 21.54 6.32 -10.34
C SER A 3 20.21 5.54 -10.27
N SER A 4 20.26 4.19 -10.26
CA SER A 4 19.07 3.34 -10.19
C SER A 4 18.39 3.42 -8.82
N GLU A 5 19.15 3.29 -7.75
CA GLU A 5 18.66 3.39 -6.37
C GLU A 5 18.05 4.78 -6.10
N LEU A 6 18.70 5.82 -6.63
CA LEU A 6 18.20 7.19 -6.56
C LEU A 6 16.85 7.33 -7.27
N PHE A 7 16.73 6.77 -8.48
CA PHE A 7 15.48 6.85 -9.24
C PHE A 7 14.33 6.12 -8.53
N GLU A 8 14.58 4.92 -7.99
CA GLU A 8 13.59 4.20 -7.18
C GLU A 8 13.17 4.99 -5.94
N MET A 9 14.13 5.59 -5.23
CA MET A 9 13.86 6.44 -4.07
C MET A 9 12.99 7.64 -4.45
N LEU A 10 13.30 8.31 -5.57
CA LEU A 10 12.56 9.47 -6.04
C LEU A 10 11.13 9.10 -6.46
N LEU A 11 10.92 7.95 -7.10
CA LEU A 11 9.58 7.48 -7.43
C LEU A 11 8.77 7.14 -6.17
N ALA A 12 9.42 6.55 -5.16
CA ALA A 12 8.77 6.13 -3.92
C ALA A 12 8.47 7.28 -2.95
N ASN A 13 9.28 8.34 -2.92
CA ASN A 13 9.24 9.34 -1.85
C ASN A 13 8.95 10.76 -2.38
N SER A 14 7.74 11.25 -2.12
CA SER A 14 7.34 12.61 -2.51
C SER A 14 8.09 13.71 -1.75
N VAL A 15 8.56 13.45 -0.53
CA VAL A 15 9.42 14.39 0.22
C VAL A 15 10.73 14.55 -0.52
N CYS A 16 11.37 13.46 -0.94
CA CYS A 16 12.60 13.52 -1.73
C CYS A 16 12.40 14.29 -3.05
N ARG A 17 11.28 14.08 -3.76
CA ARG A 17 10.97 14.88 -4.97
C ARG A 17 10.78 16.36 -4.67
N THR A 18 10.12 16.68 -3.56
CA THR A 18 9.91 18.07 -3.13
C THR A 18 11.22 18.74 -2.75
N GLU A 19 12.10 18.04 -2.03
CA GLU A 19 13.45 18.54 -1.69
C GLU A 19 14.29 18.76 -2.95
N LEU A 20 14.26 17.80 -3.89
CA LEU A 20 14.96 17.91 -5.18
C LEU A 20 14.48 19.12 -6.00
N LYS A 21 13.16 19.38 -6.02
CA LYS A 21 12.58 20.56 -6.70
C LYS A 21 13.00 21.88 -6.05
N LYS A 22 13.14 21.91 -4.72
CA LYS A 22 13.52 23.12 -3.99
C LYS A 22 14.99 23.48 -4.20
N ASN A 23 15.88 22.51 -4.06
CA ASN A 23 17.32 22.75 -4.18
C ASN A 23 18.07 21.45 -4.52
N ARG A 24 18.50 21.32 -5.78
CA ARG A 24 19.24 20.14 -6.27
C ARG A 24 20.62 19.97 -5.61
N ASP A 25 21.32 21.06 -5.33
CA ASP A 25 22.67 21.02 -4.75
C ASP A 25 22.65 20.61 -3.28
N ASP A 26 21.65 21.08 -2.55
CA ASP A 26 21.42 20.68 -1.16
C ASP A 26 21.01 19.20 -1.09
N PHE A 27 20.08 18.77 -1.96
CA PHE A 27 19.68 17.37 -2.06
C PHE A 27 20.87 16.44 -2.36
N THR A 28 21.71 16.83 -3.32
CA THR A 28 22.92 16.07 -3.71
C THR A 28 23.89 15.90 -2.54
N ARG A 29 24.16 16.98 -1.80
CA ARG A 29 25.03 16.95 -0.62
C ARG A 29 24.43 16.10 0.50
N LYS A 30 23.13 16.28 0.78
CA LYS A 30 22.40 15.56 1.83
C LYS A 30 22.41 14.05 1.60
N HIS A 31 22.24 13.60 0.36
CA HIS A 31 22.16 12.19 0.01
C HIS A 31 23.50 11.56 -0.40
N ARG A 32 24.61 12.31 -0.36
CA ARG A 32 25.97 11.83 -0.68
C ARG A 32 26.02 11.06 -2.01
N LEU A 33 25.49 11.68 -3.05
CA LEU A 33 25.36 11.06 -4.37
C LEU A 33 26.73 10.86 -5.03
N GLU A 34 26.85 9.77 -5.77
CA GLU A 34 28.02 9.47 -6.60
C GLU A 34 27.94 10.24 -7.94
N GLN A 35 29.06 10.36 -8.64
CA GLN A 35 29.15 11.20 -9.84
C GLN A 35 28.20 10.76 -10.96
N ASP A 36 27.91 9.46 -11.05
CA ASP A 36 26.92 8.89 -11.97
C ASP A 36 25.49 9.38 -11.63
N ALA A 37 25.12 9.34 -10.35
CA ALA A 37 23.82 9.75 -9.85
C ALA A 37 23.62 11.27 -9.97
N ILE A 38 24.68 12.05 -9.78
CA ILE A 38 24.66 13.51 -10.02
C ILE A 38 24.43 13.80 -11.50
N SER A 39 25.13 13.11 -12.39
CA SER A 39 24.97 13.28 -13.84
C SER A 39 23.55 12.92 -14.29
N PHE A 40 23.00 11.84 -13.74
CA PHE A 40 21.61 11.44 -13.93
C PHE A 40 20.62 12.51 -13.44
N LEU A 41 20.77 13.03 -12.21
CA LEU A 41 19.90 14.08 -11.68
C LEU A 41 19.89 15.36 -12.53
N ASN A 42 21.04 15.74 -13.07
CA ASN A 42 21.15 16.94 -13.91
C ASN A 42 20.34 16.79 -15.20
N GLN A 43 20.23 15.57 -15.74
CA GLN A 43 19.47 15.24 -16.94
C GLN A 43 18.00 14.90 -16.64
N LEU A 44 17.65 14.66 -15.38
CA LEU A 44 16.32 14.24 -14.98
C LEU A 44 15.30 15.37 -15.15
N ASP A 45 14.28 15.09 -15.97
CA ASP A 45 13.07 15.91 -16.07
C ASP A 45 12.18 15.68 -14.84
N LEU A 46 11.92 16.75 -14.09
CA LEU A 46 11.12 16.69 -12.87
C LEU A 46 9.63 16.55 -13.15
N GLU A 47 9.13 17.01 -14.30
CA GLU A 47 7.73 16.84 -14.70
C GLU A 47 7.46 15.38 -15.10
N GLU A 48 8.39 14.80 -15.86
CA GLU A 48 8.31 13.38 -16.22
C GLU A 48 8.38 12.50 -14.96
N LEU A 49 9.30 12.79 -14.03
CA LEU A 49 9.41 12.08 -12.75
C LEU A 49 8.11 12.10 -11.96
N GLU A 50 7.42 13.25 -11.86
CA GLU A 50 6.15 13.32 -11.14
C GLU A 50 5.02 12.58 -11.86
N THR A 51 5.01 12.61 -13.19
CA THR A 51 4.06 11.85 -14.00
C THR A 51 4.22 10.36 -13.75
N GLN A 52 5.45 9.86 -13.77
CA GLN A 52 5.76 8.46 -13.48
C GLN A 52 5.42 8.08 -12.04
N ALA A 53 5.77 8.92 -11.06
CA ALA A 53 5.42 8.68 -9.65
C ALA A 53 3.89 8.62 -9.44
N THR A 54 3.15 9.53 -10.07
CA THR A 54 1.68 9.56 -10.01
C THR A 54 1.08 8.32 -10.66
N ALA A 55 1.58 7.90 -11.82
CA ALA A 55 1.15 6.67 -12.48
C ALA A 55 1.37 5.43 -11.60
N LEU A 56 2.51 5.36 -10.90
CA LEU A 56 2.80 4.28 -9.95
C LEU A 56 1.86 4.28 -8.76
N ILE A 57 1.57 5.44 -8.17
CA ILE A 57 0.60 5.54 -7.07
C ILE A 57 -0.79 5.10 -7.54
N ASN A 58 -1.23 5.55 -8.71
CA ASN A 58 -2.52 5.15 -9.28
C ASN A 58 -2.59 3.64 -9.55
N LYS A 59 -1.50 3.05 -10.06
CA LYS A 59 -1.41 1.59 -10.23
C LYS A 59 -1.51 0.86 -8.90
N ARG A 60 -0.75 1.32 -7.88
CA ARG A 60 -0.82 0.76 -6.52
C ARG A 60 -2.21 0.87 -5.93
N TYR A 61 -2.89 2.00 -6.14
CA TYR A 61 -4.27 2.22 -5.69
C TYR A 61 -5.21 1.18 -6.30
N SER A 62 -5.23 1.05 -7.63
CA SER A 62 -6.09 0.10 -8.34
C SER A 62 -5.84 -1.35 -7.89
N GLU A 63 -4.58 -1.75 -7.78
CA GLU A 63 -4.20 -3.09 -7.28
C GLU A 63 -4.65 -3.30 -5.83
N THR A 64 -4.51 -2.28 -4.98
CA THR A 64 -4.94 -2.34 -3.58
C THR A 64 -6.45 -2.52 -3.49
N LEU A 65 -7.23 -1.75 -4.25
CA LEU A 65 -8.70 -1.85 -4.24
C LEU A 65 -9.20 -3.23 -4.64
N SER A 66 -8.49 -3.92 -5.55
CA SER A 66 -8.83 -5.30 -5.93
C SER A 66 -8.77 -6.28 -4.75
N HIS A 67 -8.01 -5.95 -3.69
CA HIS A 67 -7.87 -6.75 -2.47
C HIS A 67 -8.82 -6.33 -1.34
N ILE A 68 -9.49 -5.18 -1.45
CA ILE A 68 -10.39 -4.62 -0.43
C ILE A 68 -11.73 -4.08 -1.00
N PRO A 69 -12.41 -4.80 -1.92
CA PRO A 69 -13.55 -4.29 -2.66
C PRO A 69 -14.75 -3.86 -1.79
N ASN A 70 -15.03 -4.53 -0.67
CA ASN A 70 -16.12 -4.17 0.23
C ASN A 70 -15.80 -2.92 1.01
N THR A 71 -14.56 -2.78 1.48
CA THR A 71 -14.10 -1.55 2.13
C THR A 71 -14.17 -0.37 1.17
N ALA A 72 -13.72 -0.53 -0.07
CA ALA A 72 -13.80 0.50 -1.09
C ALA A 72 -15.26 0.91 -1.36
N ARG A 73 -16.15 -0.06 -1.59
CA ARG A 73 -17.58 0.21 -1.82
C ARG A 73 -18.24 0.96 -0.66
N ALA A 74 -17.85 0.65 0.58
CA ALA A 74 -18.44 1.26 1.77
C ALA A 74 -18.04 2.73 1.99
N ASN A 75 -16.88 3.15 1.47
CA ASN A 75 -16.39 4.52 1.66
C ASN A 75 -16.43 5.39 0.39
N GLY A 76 -16.63 4.80 -0.78
CA GLY A 76 -16.61 5.53 -2.06
C GLY A 76 -15.18 5.67 -2.62
N ASP A 77 -14.86 6.84 -3.17
CA ASP A 77 -13.52 7.09 -3.70
C ASP A 77 -12.53 7.33 -2.54
N LEU A 78 -11.44 6.58 -2.54
CA LEU A 78 -10.39 6.59 -1.51
C LEU A 78 -9.05 7.09 -2.06
N LYS A 79 -9.02 7.73 -3.24
CA LYS A 79 -7.79 8.19 -3.89
C LYS A 79 -6.98 9.13 -3.02
N GLN A 80 -7.63 10.09 -2.35
CA GLN A 80 -6.94 11.08 -1.52
C GLN A 80 -6.31 10.42 -0.29
N GLU A 81 -7.04 9.54 0.37
CA GLU A 81 -6.58 8.75 1.51
C GLU A 81 -5.43 7.84 1.09
N PHE A 82 -5.52 7.21 -0.08
CA PHE A 82 -4.46 6.36 -0.58
C PHE A 82 -3.22 7.16 -0.94
N ALA A 83 -3.36 8.33 -1.54
CA ALA A 83 -2.24 9.22 -1.84
C ALA A 83 -1.51 9.63 -0.54
N GLN A 84 -2.24 10.01 0.51
CA GLN A 84 -1.66 10.30 1.83
C GLN A 84 -0.94 9.08 2.42
N PHE A 85 -1.60 7.92 2.37
CA PHE A 85 -1.01 6.66 2.83
C PHE A 85 0.27 6.28 2.09
N ALA A 86 0.31 6.47 0.77
CA ALA A 86 1.44 6.09 -0.08
C ALA A 86 2.70 6.92 0.19
N VAL A 87 2.57 8.13 0.75
CA VAL A 87 3.69 8.95 1.22
C VAL A 87 4.38 8.31 2.42
N ASP A 88 3.60 7.79 3.37
CA ASP A 88 4.13 7.22 4.62
C ASP A 88 4.55 5.76 4.48
N TYR A 89 4.06 5.06 3.44
CA TYR A 89 4.24 3.62 3.29
C TYR A 89 4.50 3.18 1.86
N TRP A 90 5.69 2.62 1.64
CA TRP A 90 6.12 2.06 0.36
C TRP A 90 6.70 0.63 0.55
N PRO A 91 5.90 -0.42 0.34
CA PRO A 91 6.37 -1.79 0.54
C PRO A 91 7.24 -2.29 -0.61
N ASN A 92 8.30 -3.02 -0.25
CA ASN A 92 9.18 -3.68 -1.20
C ASN A 92 8.78 -5.15 -1.43
N GLY A 93 9.18 -5.70 -2.58
CA GLY A 93 9.06 -7.13 -2.92
C GLY A 93 7.74 -7.55 -3.62
N HIS A 94 7.68 -8.82 -4.04
CA HIS A 94 6.61 -9.34 -4.89
C HIS A 94 5.20 -9.33 -4.27
N LYS A 95 5.08 -9.29 -2.94
CA LYS A 95 3.79 -9.31 -2.23
C LYS A 95 3.31 -7.91 -1.81
N ARG A 96 3.90 -6.86 -2.37
CA ARG A 96 3.64 -5.45 -2.05
C ARG A 96 2.16 -5.07 -2.07
N HIS A 97 1.38 -5.56 -3.04
CA HIS A 97 -0.04 -5.20 -3.17
C HIS A 97 -0.89 -5.70 -1.98
N ARG A 98 -0.57 -6.87 -1.42
CA ARG A 98 -1.25 -7.36 -0.20
C ARG A 98 -0.79 -6.63 1.05
N LEU A 99 0.49 -6.25 1.11
CA LEU A 99 1.01 -5.42 2.19
C LEU A 99 0.35 -4.05 2.19
N ASP A 100 0.23 -3.43 1.01
CA ASP A 100 -0.52 -2.20 0.78
C ASP A 100 -1.96 -2.35 1.26
N ALA A 101 -2.68 -3.39 0.84
CA ALA A 101 -4.05 -3.64 1.32
C ALA A 101 -4.15 -3.70 2.85
N ILE A 102 -3.27 -4.45 3.52
CA ILE A 102 -3.31 -4.58 4.99
C ILE A 102 -3.03 -3.23 5.67
N GLN A 103 -1.97 -2.54 5.23
CA GLN A 103 -1.56 -1.29 5.87
C GLN A 103 -2.50 -0.13 5.53
N PHE A 104 -3.08 -0.13 4.34
CA PHE A 104 -4.10 0.84 3.97
C PHE A 104 -5.37 0.64 4.80
N LEU A 105 -5.83 -0.59 5.03
CA LEU A 105 -6.94 -0.85 5.98
C LEU A 105 -6.61 -0.36 7.40
N CYS A 106 -5.36 -0.51 7.86
CA CYS A 106 -4.91 0.09 9.13
C CYS A 106 -4.97 1.63 9.09
N HIS A 107 -4.56 2.25 7.98
CA HIS A 107 -4.65 3.69 7.77
C HIS A 107 -6.10 4.18 7.84
N LEU A 108 -7.01 3.56 7.08
CA LEU A 108 -8.44 3.87 7.08
C LEU A 108 -9.06 3.75 8.48
N LYS A 109 -8.71 2.69 9.22
CA LYS A 109 -9.15 2.50 10.61
C LYS A 109 -8.68 3.64 11.52
N ARG A 110 -7.44 4.11 11.39
CA ARG A 110 -6.92 5.26 12.16
C ARG A 110 -7.67 6.55 11.82
N LYS A 111 -8.09 6.70 10.56
CA LYS A 111 -8.95 7.81 10.09
C LYS A 111 -10.43 7.63 10.45
N LYS A 112 -10.80 6.58 11.19
CA LYS A 112 -12.18 6.23 11.57
C LYS A 112 -13.11 5.97 10.38
N LEU A 113 -12.54 5.60 9.23
CA LEU A 113 -13.30 5.16 8.06
C LEU A 113 -13.74 3.69 8.21
N VAL A 114 -14.76 3.31 7.44
CA VAL A 114 -15.33 1.96 7.51
C VAL A 114 -14.31 0.96 6.96
N VAL A 115 -14.11 -0.17 7.66
CA VAL A 115 -13.17 -1.22 7.25
C VAL A 115 -13.85 -2.58 7.34
N ASP A 116 -13.82 -3.34 6.24
CA ASP A 116 -14.24 -4.75 6.29
C ASP A 116 -13.13 -5.60 6.93
N MET A 117 -13.35 -5.97 8.18
CA MET A 117 -12.41 -6.82 8.91
C MET A 117 -12.23 -8.20 8.27
N PHE A 118 -13.18 -8.69 7.46
CA PHE A 118 -12.97 -9.91 6.67
C PHE A 118 -11.78 -9.74 5.72
N GLU A 119 -11.75 -8.64 4.95
CA GLU A 119 -10.70 -8.35 3.97
C GLU A 119 -9.35 -8.18 4.65
N PHE A 120 -9.34 -7.54 5.83
CA PHE A 120 -8.16 -7.43 6.66
C PHE A 120 -7.59 -8.80 7.05
N TYR A 121 -8.42 -9.66 7.64
CA TYR A 121 -7.98 -10.99 8.08
C TYR A 121 -7.63 -11.91 6.92
N TRP A 122 -8.36 -11.80 5.80
CA TRP A 122 -8.09 -12.58 4.60
C TRP A 122 -6.74 -12.23 4.00
N ASN A 123 -6.43 -10.94 3.82
CA ASN A 123 -5.13 -10.52 3.31
C ASN A 123 -3.99 -10.93 4.25
N GLN A 124 -4.18 -10.82 5.58
CA GLN A 124 -3.20 -11.33 6.53
C GLN A 124 -2.98 -12.84 6.43
N PHE A 125 -4.05 -13.62 6.29
CA PHE A 125 -3.97 -15.07 6.16
C PHE A 125 -3.19 -15.48 4.91
N GLN A 126 -3.47 -14.84 3.78
CA GLN A 126 -2.78 -15.06 2.51
C GLN A 126 -1.28 -14.76 2.62
N LEU A 127 -0.92 -13.65 3.27
CA LEU A 127 0.46 -13.22 3.46
C LEU A 127 1.25 -14.18 4.36
N LYS A 128 0.69 -14.56 5.52
CA LYS A 128 1.34 -15.38 6.55
C LYS A 128 1.46 -16.87 6.20
N GLN A 129 0.88 -17.29 5.08
CA GLN A 129 0.93 -18.66 4.57
C GLN A 129 0.48 -19.74 5.57
N LYS A 130 -0.45 -19.40 6.47
CA LYS A 130 -0.95 -20.34 7.47
C LYS A 130 -1.80 -21.45 6.84
N SER A 131 -1.78 -22.63 7.44
CA SER A 131 -2.63 -23.76 7.02
C SER A 131 -4.08 -23.56 7.45
N ILE A 132 -4.33 -23.06 8.66
CA ILE A 132 -5.67 -22.79 9.22
C ILE A 132 -5.63 -21.52 10.07
N SER A 133 -6.73 -20.75 10.08
CA SER A 133 -6.94 -19.65 11.02
C SER A 133 -8.42 -19.47 11.31
N VAL A 134 -8.76 -19.18 12.57
CA VAL A 134 -10.11 -18.80 13.00
C VAL A 134 -10.08 -17.38 13.52
N LYS A 135 -11.08 -16.56 13.15
CA LYS A 135 -11.22 -15.17 13.59
C LYS A 135 -12.66 -14.88 13.97
N LEU A 136 -12.83 -14.18 15.08
CA LEU A 136 -14.10 -13.56 15.45
C LEU A 136 -14.04 -12.08 15.09
N TYR A 137 -15.08 -11.55 14.45
CA TYR A 137 -15.10 -10.15 14.05
C TYR A 137 -16.51 -9.58 13.94
N ARG A 138 -16.63 -8.25 13.89
CA ARG A 138 -17.87 -7.54 13.59
C ARG A 138 -17.83 -7.08 12.15
N ALA A 139 -18.81 -7.50 11.35
CA ALA A 139 -18.95 -7.08 9.96
C ALA A 139 -19.42 -5.62 9.88
N ILE A 140 -19.31 -5.02 8.69
CA ILE A 140 -19.75 -3.63 8.42
C ILE A 140 -21.22 -3.42 8.82
N ASN A 141 -22.08 -4.42 8.62
CA ASN A 141 -23.49 -4.37 9.03
C ASN A 141 -23.73 -4.58 10.54
N GLY A 142 -22.68 -4.54 11.36
CA GLY A 142 -22.77 -4.68 12.81
C GLY A 142 -22.93 -6.10 13.34
N LYS A 143 -23.10 -7.13 12.49
CA LYS A 143 -23.26 -8.52 12.94
C LYS A 143 -21.92 -9.13 13.38
N ARG A 144 -21.93 -9.91 14.46
CA ARG A 144 -20.79 -10.73 14.89
C ARG A 144 -20.68 -11.96 14.01
N ARG A 145 -19.47 -12.29 13.55
CA ARG A 145 -19.18 -13.42 12.66
C ARG A 145 -17.94 -14.16 13.09
N ILE A 146 -17.99 -15.49 12.94
CA ILE A 146 -16.81 -16.35 12.96
C ILE A 146 -16.38 -16.59 11.52
N LEU A 147 -15.09 -16.43 11.25
CA LEU A 147 -14.41 -16.71 9.99
C LEU A 147 -13.41 -17.84 10.19
N LEU A 148 -13.62 -18.95 9.48
CA LEU A 148 -12.66 -20.04 9.34
C LEU A 148 -11.97 -19.90 7.98
N MET A 149 -10.65 -19.84 7.98
CA MET A 149 -9.82 -19.84 6.77
C MET A 149 -8.94 -21.09 6.78
N ARG A 150 -8.85 -21.77 5.64
CA ARG A 150 -8.05 -22.98 5.47
C ARG A 150 -7.33 -22.96 4.12
N ARG A 151 -6.08 -23.40 4.12
CA ARG A 151 -5.26 -23.64 2.94
C ARG A 151 -5.09 -25.15 2.74
N LYS A 152 -5.27 -25.63 1.51
CA LYS A 152 -5.00 -27.01 1.08
C LYS A 152 -4.23 -26.94 -0.24
N GLY A 153 -2.91 -27.11 -0.20
CA GLY A 153 -2.04 -26.84 -1.35
C GLY A 153 -2.04 -25.35 -1.72
N SER A 154 -2.20 -25.03 -3.00
CA SER A 154 -2.35 -23.65 -3.51
C SER A 154 -3.75 -23.05 -3.27
N LEU A 155 -4.75 -23.88 -2.96
CA LEU A 155 -6.13 -23.44 -2.76
C LEU A 155 -6.35 -22.91 -1.35
N CYS A 156 -6.92 -21.72 -1.24
CA CYS A 156 -7.38 -21.14 0.01
C CYS A 156 -8.90 -21.03 0.00
N ARG A 157 -9.55 -21.48 1.06
CA ARG A 157 -11.00 -21.39 1.26
C ARG A 157 -11.31 -20.65 2.56
N TYR A 158 -12.45 -19.99 2.60
CA TYR A 158 -12.98 -19.42 3.81
C TYR A 158 -14.46 -19.78 3.98
N TYR A 159 -14.88 -19.83 5.23
CA TYR A 159 -16.24 -20.09 5.66
C TYR A 159 -16.58 -19.09 6.75
N TRP A 160 -17.79 -18.53 6.73
CA TRP A 160 -18.23 -17.65 7.81
C TRP A 160 -19.65 -17.97 8.24
N ARG A 161 -19.96 -17.69 9.50
CA ARG A 161 -21.30 -17.83 10.09
C ARG A 161 -21.61 -16.64 10.98
N ASN A 162 -22.85 -16.15 10.95
CA ASN A 162 -23.33 -15.17 11.92
C ASN A 162 -23.48 -15.84 13.29
N LEU A 163 -23.11 -15.14 14.35
CA LEU A 163 -23.43 -15.56 15.70
C LEU A 163 -24.80 -15.03 16.12
N PRO A 164 -25.57 -15.80 16.91
CA PRO A 164 -26.74 -15.25 17.60
C PRO A 164 -26.30 -14.07 18.48
N LEU A 165 -27.20 -13.08 18.60
CA LEU A 165 -26.98 -11.86 19.37
C LEU A 165 -26.79 -12.16 20.86
#